data_AF-Q21931-F1
#
_entry.id   AF-Q21931-F1
#
_cell.length_a   1.000
_cell.length_b   1.000
_cell.length_c   1.000
_cell.angle_alpha   90.00
_cell.angle_beta   90.00
_cell.angle_gamma   90.00
#
_symmetry.space_group_name_H-M   'P 1'
#
loop_
_entity.id
_entity.type
_entity.pdbx_description
1 polymer ?
#
loop_
_entity_poly.entity_id
_entity_poly.type
_entity_poly.pdbx_seq_one_letter_code
_entity_poly.pdbx_strand_id
1 'polypeptide(L)'
;MARSIFIFIVIFVQYSHGTNRDSVMEMAISKFGLIFYDQPQLTIIAICCEKQVYATPNNNTAINQEAKKCIFENSGNKALQAIALYNNINNCLSPETLDSVLEDLQPAILANLAGLLQKLRTSLINCKASGDAKLETCAQKVYGLILTELTFKYVDNFCIKIVTENATPIQWSCGKKYLPNILTFSKYECSQSVKN
;
A
#
# COMPACT_ATOMS: atom_id res chain seq x y z
N MET A 1 -6.35 -7.77 12.54
CA MET A 1 -6.02 -6.36 12.81
C MET A 1 -5.34 -5.79 11.57
N ALA A 2 -6.11 -5.06 10.77
CA ALA A 2 -5.66 -4.18 9.71
C ALA A 2 -5.08 -4.86 8.45
N ARG A 3 -5.88 -5.72 7.79
CA ARG A 3 -5.40 -6.42 6.57
C ARG A 3 -5.10 -5.52 5.34
N SER A 4 -5.69 -4.34 5.17
CA SER A 4 -5.68 -3.67 3.84
C SER A 4 -5.82 -2.15 3.79
N ILE A 5 -5.84 -1.42 4.91
CA ILE A 5 -5.20 -0.08 4.87
C ILE A 5 -3.72 -0.24 4.41
N PHE A 6 -3.18 -1.45 4.64
CA PHE A 6 -1.82 -1.89 4.41
C PHE A 6 -1.46 -2.10 2.94
N ILE A 7 -2.41 -2.41 2.03
CA ILE A 7 -2.05 -2.78 0.64
C ILE A 7 -1.47 -1.60 -0.14
N PHE A 8 -1.92 -0.38 0.12
CA PHE A 8 -1.33 0.81 -0.51
C PHE A 8 0.05 1.18 0.05
N ILE A 9 0.31 0.89 1.33
CA ILE A 9 1.58 1.25 2.00
C ILE A 9 2.72 0.28 1.63
N VAL A 10 2.41 -1.00 1.34
CA VAL A 10 3.41 -2.04 1.04
C VAL A 10 4.30 -1.71 -0.16
N ILE A 11 3.88 -0.83 -1.07
CA ILE A 11 4.63 -0.53 -2.30
C ILE A 11 5.85 0.39 -2.05
N PHE A 12 5.92 1.08 -0.92
CA PHE A 12 6.77 2.25 -0.81
C PHE A 12 7.88 2.02 0.20
N VAL A 13 9.13 1.67 -0.22
CA VAL A 13 10.23 1.71 0.78
C VAL A 13 11.73 1.65 0.57
N GLN A 14 12.49 2.00 1.62
CA GLN A 14 13.90 1.64 1.93
C GLN A 14 15.07 2.68 2.09
N TYR A 15 16.27 2.27 2.53
CA TYR A 15 17.34 3.19 2.98
C TYR A 15 18.44 3.53 1.95
N SER A 16 18.90 4.78 1.97
CA SER A 16 20.29 5.21 1.72
C SER A 16 20.86 5.13 0.29
N HIS A 17 21.29 6.32 -0.17
CA HIS A 17 21.87 6.67 -1.48
C HIS A 17 21.19 6.09 -2.71
N GLY A 18 19.87 6.24 -2.79
CA GLY A 18 19.18 6.01 -4.05
C GLY A 18 17.90 6.82 -4.10
N THR A 19 17.98 7.92 -4.84
CA THR A 19 16.96 8.95 -5.02
C THR A 19 15.58 8.39 -5.32
N ASN A 20 15.50 7.28 -6.06
CA ASN A 20 14.23 6.74 -6.55
C ASN A 20 13.29 6.40 -5.42
N ARG A 21 13.83 5.87 -4.35
CA ARG A 21 13.03 5.37 -3.28
C ARG A 21 12.46 6.47 -2.40
N ASP A 22 13.29 7.40 -1.96
CA ASP A 22 12.80 8.61 -1.28
C ASP A 22 11.81 9.35 -2.18
N SER A 23 12.03 9.35 -3.50
CA SER A 23 11.09 9.90 -4.48
C SER A 23 9.76 9.13 -4.53
N VAL A 24 9.78 7.81 -4.31
CA VAL A 24 8.57 6.99 -4.21
C VAL A 24 7.83 7.35 -2.91
N MET A 25 8.52 7.53 -1.78
CA MET A 25 7.89 7.95 -0.51
C MET A 25 7.28 9.34 -0.63
N GLU A 26 8.03 10.26 -1.25
CA GLU A 26 7.58 11.61 -1.54
C GLU A 26 6.38 11.59 -2.48
N MET A 27 6.39 10.75 -3.53
CA MET A 27 5.23 10.53 -4.39
C MET A 27 4.01 10.04 -3.61
N ALA A 28 4.18 9.14 -2.63
CA ALA A 28 3.06 8.70 -1.79
C ALA A 28 2.42 9.87 -1.02
N ILE A 29 3.24 10.80 -0.51
CA ILE A 29 2.76 11.92 0.30
C ILE A 29 2.24 13.05 -0.60
N SER A 30 3.08 13.61 -1.48
CA SER A 30 2.71 14.80 -2.25
C SER A 30 1.76 14.49 -3.40
N LYS A 31 1.96 13.39 -4.13
CA LYS A 31 1.09 13.03 -5.27
C LYS A 31 -0.13 12.24 -4.83
N PHE A 32 0.06 11.15 -4.09
CA PHE A 32 -1.07 10.30 -3.63
C PHE A 32 -1.74 10.81 -2.36
N GLY A 33 -1.17 11.82 -1.69
CA GLY A 33 -1.82 12.47 -0.57
C GLY A 33 -1.83 11.63 0.70
N LEU A 34 -0.93 10.67 0.87
CA LEU A 34 -0.81 9.95 2.14
C LEU A 34 -0.44 10.94 3.25
N ILE A 35 -1.23 10.95 4.34
CA ILE A 35 -1.03 11.89 5.47
C ILE A 35 -0.77 11.18 6.79
N PHE A 36 -1.06 9.88 6.89
CA PHE A 36 -0.91 9.17 8.16
C PHE A 36 0.56 9.01 8.59
N TYR A 37 1.47 8.82 7.63
CA TYR A 37 2.91 8.73 7.87
C TYR A 37 3.62 9.85 7.13
N ASP A 38 4.72 10.34 7.71
CA ASP A 38 5.66 11.21 7.01
C ASP A 38 6.68 10.39 6.20
N GLN A 39 7.49 11.09 5.40
CA GLN A 39 8.45 10.44 4.50
C GLN A 39 9.47 9.60 5.26
N PRO A 40 10.12 10.09 6.35
CA PRO A 40 11.04 9.26 7.14
C PRO A 40 10.39 7.99 7.70
N GLN A 41 9.14 8.06 8.17
CA GLN A 41 8.41 6.90 8.68
C GLN A 41 8.15 5.88 7.57
N LEU A 42 7.67 6.33 6.41
CA LEU A 42 7.48 5.44 5.26
C LEU A 42 8.78 4.79 4.86
N THR A 43 9.85 5.59 4.72
CA THR A 43 11.19 5.11 4.43
C THR A 43 11.55 4.00 5.41
N ILE A 44 11.53 4.22 6.73
CA ILE A 44 11.88 3.19 7.72
C ILE A 44 10.99 1.95 7.62
N ILE A 45 9.67 2.14 7.58
CA ILE A 45 8.68 1.08 7.72
C ILE A 45 9.04 -0.05 6.82
N ALA A 46 9.19 0.23 5.56
CA ALA A 46 9.35 -0.86 4.66
C ALA A 46 10.83 -1.15 4.32
N ILE A 47 11.81 -0.56 5.08
CA ILE A 47 13.23 -1.01 5.35
C ILE A 47 13.24 -2.38 5.96
N CYS A 48 12.26 -2.58 6.78
CA CYS A 48 11.94 -3.87 7.29
C CYS A 48 11.36 -4.76 6.16
N CYS A 49 10.45 -4.29 5.29
CA CYS A 49 9.76 -5.13 4.30
C CYS A 49 10.60 -5.72 3.15
N GLU A 50 11.50 -4.97 2.51
CA GLU A 50 12.26 -5.50 1.36
C GLU A 50 13.14 -6.66 1.71
N LYS A 51 13.54 -6.83 2.98
CA LYS A 51 14.27 -8.04 3.36
C LYS A 51 13.47 -9.29 2.98
N GLN A 52 12.15 -9.26 3.23
CA GLN A 52 11.24 -10.35 2.86
C GLN A 52 10.91 -10.35 1.36
N VAL A 53 10.67 -9.19 0.74
CA VAL A 53 10.40 -9.11 -0.71
C VAL A 53 11.60 -9.61 -1.52
N TYR A 54 12.80 -9.22 -1.13
CA TYR A 54 14.06 -9.67 -1.71
C TYR A 54 14.28 -11.15 -1.45
N ALA A 55 14.06 -11.65 -0.23
CA ALA A 55 14.24 -13.07 0.09
C ALA A 55 13.28 -13.97 -0.71
N THR A 56 11.99 -13.64 -0.71
CA THR A 56 10.94 -14.48 -1.30
C THR A 56 9.98 -13.65 -2.18
N PRO A 57 10.40 -13.20 -3.37
CA PRO A 57 9.63 -12.27 -4.21
C PRO A 57 8.28 -12.83 -4.70
N ASN A 58 8.11 -14.16 -4.67
CA ASN A 58 6.89 -14.85 -5.10
C ASN A 58 5.99 -15.27 -3.93
N ASN A 59 6.37 -15.03 -2.68
CA ASN A 59 5.58 -15.43 -1.50
C ASN A 59 4.80 -14.24 -0.94
N ASN A 60 3.64 -13.96 -1.54
CA ASN A 60 2.78 -12.83 -1.12
C ASN A 60 2.32 -12.95 0.33
N THR A 61 2.08 -14.17 0.82
CA THR A 61 1.66 -14.39 2.21
C THR A 61 2.75 -13.93 3.18
N ALA A 62 4.00 -14.37 2.98
CA ALA A 62 5.12 -13.96 3.81
C ALA A 62 5.40 -12.45 3.69
N ILE A 63 5.35 -11.90 2.46
CA ILE A 63 5.51 -10.45 2.23
C ILE A 63 4.46 -9.65 3.00
N ASN A 64 3.19 -10.04 2.91
CA ASN A 64 2.10 -9.34 3.59
C ASN A 64 2.19 -9.45 5.12
N GLN A 65 2.64 -10.59 5.63
CA GLN A 65 2.87 -10.78 7.07
C GLN A 65 4.02 -9.91 7.57
N GLU A 66 5.15 -9.91 6.87
CA GLU A 66 6.29 -9.08 7.25
C GLU A 66 5.94 -7.60 7.14
N ALA A 67 5.24 -7.18 6.07
CA ALA A 67 4.83 -5.79 5.93
C ALA A 67 3.94 -5.30 7.07
N LYS A 68 3.05 -6.17 7.58
CA LYS A 68 2.24 -5.85 8.75
C LYS A 68 3.10 -5.62 9.98
N LYS A 69 4.00 -6.56 10.24
CA LYS A 69 4.95 -6.48 11.36
C LYS A 69 5.78 -5.20 11.29
N CYS A 70 6.36 -4.93 10.12
CA CYS A 70 7.18 -3.74 9.88
C CYS A 70 6.43 -2.43 10.13
N ILE A 71 5.19 -2.31 9.64
CA ILE A 71 4.36 -1.14 9.93
C ILE A 71 4.12 -1.02 11.43
N PHE A 72 3.68 -2.10 12.09
CA PHE A 72 3.34 -2.07 13.52
C PHE A 72 4.54 -1.67 14.39
N GLU A 73 5.69 -2.32 14.18
CA GLU A 73 6.93 -2.08 14.93
C GLU A 73 7.47 -0.65 14.74
N ASN A 74 7.22 -0.03 13.58
CA ASN A 74 7.72 1.30 13.24
C ASN A 74 6.66 2.41 13.35
N SER A 75 5.45 2.11 13.82
CA SER A 75 4.37 3.09 13.97
C SER A 75 4.47 3.92 15.26
N GLY A 76 5.16 3.44 16.29
CA GLY A 76 5.29 4.13 17.58
C GLY A 76 3.94 4.64 18.11
N ASN A 77 3.86 5.94 18.43
CA ASN A 77 2.63 6.58 18.92
C ASN A 77 1.45 6.55 17.93
N LYS A 78 1.71 6.39 16.63
CA LYS A 78 0.64 6.23 15.62
C LYS A 78 -0.06 4.87 15.73
N ALA A 79 0.52 3.89 16.42
CA ALA A 79 -0.16 2.62 16.69
C ALA A 79 -1.46 2.83 17.47
N LEU A 80 -1.48 3.74 18.45
CA LEU A 80 -2.70 4.08 19.21
C LEU A 80 -3.76 4.75 18.33
N GLN A 81 -3.33 5.66 17.45
CA GLN A 81 -4.21 6.31 16.48
C GLN A 81 -4.79 5.30 15.47
N ALA A 82 -3.97 4.35 15.02
CA ALA A 82 -4.37 3.28 14.12
C ALA A 82 -5.37 2.33 14.78
N ILE A 83 -5.19 1.98 16.07
CA ILE A 83 -6.15 1.16 16.83
C ILE A 83 -7.49 1.88 16.97
N ALA A 84 -7.47 3.17 17.32
CA ALA A 84 -8.70 3.97 17.42
C ALA A 84 -9.44 4.05 16.08
N LEU A 85 -8.71 4.31 14.99
CA LEU A 85 -9.27 4.34 13.64
C LEU A 85 -9.85 2.97 13.24
N TYR A 86 -9.12 1.88 13.51
CA TYR A 86 -9.56 0.51 13.24
C TYR A 86 -10.90 0.21 13.93
N ASN A 87 -11.01 0.54 15.23
CA ASN A 87 -12.24 0.34 15.99
C ASN A 87 -13.42 1.17 15.44
N ASN A 88 -13.16 2.44 15.08
CA ASN A 88 -14.18 3.31 14.49
C ASN A 88 -14.68 2.80 13.14
N ILE A 89 -13.80 2.21 12.33
CA ILE A 89 -14.17 1.59 11.05
C ILE A 89 -15.01 0.33 11.29
N ASN A 90 -14.61 -0.57 12.21
CA ASN A 90 -15.42 -1.75 12.53
C ASN A 90 -16.82 -1.40 13.02
N ASN A 91 -16.93 -0.39 13.90
CA ASN A 91 -18.24 0.08 14.38
C ASN A 91 -19.13 0.59 13.24
N CYS A 92 -18.54 1.12 12.17
CA CYS A 92 -19.28 1.57 10.99
C CYS A 92 -19.66 0.41 10.06
N LEU A 93 -18.78 -0.58 9.90
CA LEU A 93 -18.97 -1.72 9.00
C LEU A 93 -19.92 -2.80 9.56
N SER A 94 -20.23 -2.76 10.85
CA SER A 94 -21.03 -3.78 11.54
C SER A 94 -22.28 -4.20 10.75
N PRO A 95 -22.54 -5.51 10.59
CA PRO A 95 -21.89 -6.65 11.26
C PRO A 95 -20.57 -7.11 10.61
N GLU A 96 -20.15 -6.52 9.50
CA GLU A 96 -18.86 -6.81 8.88
C GLU A 96 -17.72 -6.21 9.71
N THR A 97 -16.51 -6.73 9.51
CA THR A 97 -15.30 -6.15 10.09
C THR A 97 -14.44 -5.56 9.00
N LEU A 98 -13.55 -4.64 9.37
CA LEU A 98 -12.53 -4.15 8.47
C LEU A 98 -11.72 -5.34 7.93
N ASP A 99 -11.31 -6.30 8.75
CA ASP A 99 -10.56 -7.46 8.24
C ASP A 99 -11.34 -8.29 7.20
N SER A 100 -12.65 -8.51 7.37
CA SER A 100 -13.46 -9.28 6.41
C SER A 100 -13.66 -8.54 5.09
N VAL A 101 -14.03 -7.25 5.13
CA VAL A 101 -14.17 -6.40 3.92
C VAL A 101 -12.89 -6.43 3.10
N LEU A 102 -11.76 -6.43 3.78
CA LEU A 102 -10.46 -6.38 3.17
C LEU A 102 -10.01 -7.72 2.58
N GLU A 103 -10.43 -8.84 3.17
CA GLU A 103 -10.30 -10.17 2.59
C GLU A 103 -11.14 -10.28 1.31
N ASP A 104 -12.35 -9.74 1.31
CA ASP A 104 -13.25 -9.75 0.15
C ASP A 104 -12.71 -8.92 -1.02
N LEU A 105 -12.10 -7.76 -0.72
CA LEU A 105 -11.52 -6.89 -1.75
C LEU A 105 -10.16 -7.39 -2.25
N GLN A 106 -9.41 -8.18 -1.47
CA GLN A 106 -8.03 -8.56 -1.79
C GLN A 106 -7.89 -9.24 -3.18
N PRO A 107 -8.74 -10.20 -3.59
CA PRO A 107 -8.65 -10.80 -4.92
C PRO A 107 -8.78 -9.77 -6.05
N ALA A 108 -9.75 -8.86 -5.96
CA ALA A 108 -9.96 -7.80 -6.95
C ALA A 108 -8.77 -6.83 -7.00
N ILE A 109 -8.21 -6.49 -5.83
CA ILE A 109 -7.02 -5.66 -5.73
C ILE A 109 -5.82 -6.33 -6.42
N LEU A 110 -5.54 -7.60 -6.11
CA LEU A 110 -4.44 -8.33 -6.71
C LEU A 110 -4.62 -8.53 -8.22
N ALA A 111 -5.84 -8.78 -8.67
CA ALA A 111 -6.15 -8.93 -10.09
C ALA A 111 -5.87 -7.64 -10.88
N ASN A 112 -6.30 -6.48 -10.36
CA ASN A 112 -6.07 -5.19 -11.02
C ASN A 112 -4.59 -4.75 -10.99
N LEU A 113 -3.83 -5.19 -9.99
CA LEU A 113 -2.40 -4.90 -9.87
C LEU A 113 -1.50 -5.97 -10.51
N ALA A 114 -2.07 -7.07 -11.03
CA ALA A 114 -1.30 -8.24 -11.46
C ALA A 114 -0.19 -7.90 -12.48
N GLY A 115 -0.51 -7.07 -13.48
CA GLY A 115 0.47 -6.65 -14.49
C GLY A 115 1.64 -5.85 -13.90
N LEU A 116 1.36 -4.91 -13.00
CA LEU A 116 2.38 -4.13 -12.30
C LEU A 116 3.22 -5.05 -11.39
N LEU A 117 2.57 -5.87 -10.56
CA LEU A 117 3.25 -6.80 -9.66
C LEU A 117 4.16 -7.76 -10.42
N GLN A 118 3.73 -8.25 -11.59
CA GLN A 118 4.55 -9.12 -12.42
C GLN A 118 5.78 -8.38 -12.95
N LYS A 119 5.65 -7.13 -13.44
CA LYS A 119 6.80 -6.32 -13.88
C LYS A 119 7.80 -6.11 -12.74
N LEU A 120 7.33 -5.76 -11.54
CA LEU A 120 8.18 -5.53 -10.38
C LEU A 120 8.91 -6.82 -9.94
N ARG A 121 8.19 -7.95 -9.87
CA ARG A 121 8.79 -9.26 -9.53
C ARG A 121 9.83 -9.69 -10.55
N THR A 122 9.53 -9.59 -11.85
CA THR A 122 10.47 -9.94 -12.91
C THR A 122 11.74 -9.08 -12.82
N SER A 123 11.60 -7.77 -12.59
CA SER A 123 12.75 -6.88 -12.40
C SER A 123 13.61 -7.30 -11.21
N LEU A 124 13.00 -7.61 -10.08
CA LEU A 124 13.70 -8.07 -8.88
C LEU A 124 14.41 -9.40 -9.10
N ILE A 125 13.73 -10.39 -9.70
CA ILE A 125 14.31 -11.71 -10.00
C ILE A 125 15.50 -11.58 -10.95
N ASN A 126 15.36 -10.81 -12.03
CA ASN A 126 16.44 -10.58 -13.00
C ASN A 126 17.61 -9.83 -12.37
N CYS A 127 17.33 -8.88 -11.47
CA CYS A 127 18.38 -8.21 -10.71
C CYS A 127 19.12 -9.19 -9.81
N LYS A 128 18.42 -10.03 -9.04
CA LYS A 128 19.06 -11.05 -8.17
C LYS A 128 19.93 -12.03 -8.93
N ALA A 129 19.55 -12.38 -10.16
CA ALA A 129 20.29 -13.33 -10.99
C ALA A 129 21.62 -12.76 -11.54
N SER A 130 21.84 -11.44 -11.51
CA SER A 130 23.01 -10.82 -12.14
C SER A 130 24.32 -10.94 -11.35
N GLY A 131 24.43 -11.87 -10.39
CA GLY A 131 25.65 -12.24 -9.67
C GLY A 131 26.17 -11.24 -8.62
N ASP A 132 26.04 -9.93 -8.88
CA ASP A 132 26.61 -8.85 -8.05
C ASP A 132 25.56 -8.05 -7.27
N ALA A 133 24.29 -8.41 -7.38
CA ALA A 133 23.22 -7.54 -6.95
C ALA A 133 22.96 -7.63 -5.45
N LYS A 134 23.44 -6.63 -4.70
CA LYS A 134 23.05 -6.39 -3.32
C LYS A 134 21.57 -6.00 -3.27
N LEU A 135 20.90 -6.31 -2.15
CA LEU A 135 19.49 -5.95 -1.91
C LEU A 135 19.20 -4.50 -2.31
N GLU A 136 20.05 -3.57 -1.88
CA GLU A 136 19.91 -2.14 -2.16
C GLU A 136 19.90 -1.83 -3.67
N THR A 137 20.82 -2.39 -4.44
CA THR A 137 20.86 -2.20 -5.90
C THR A 137 19.58 -2.68 -6.58
N CYS A 138 19.04 -3.82 -6.14
CA CYS A 138 17.78 -4.33 -6.69
C CYS A 138 16.58 -3.51 -6.26
N ALA A 139 16.54 -3.10 -5.00
CA ALA A 139 15.50 -2.21 -4.48
C ALA A 139 15.40 -0.94 -5.33
N GLN A 140 16.52 -0.28 -5.61
CA GLN A 140 16.54 0.96 -6.41
C GLN A 140 16.00 0.77 -7.84
N LYS A 141 16.27 -0.38 -8.47
CA LYS A 141 15.69 -0.72 -9.77
C LYS A 141 14.17 -0.92 -9.68
N VAL A 142 13.70 -1.58 -8.64
CA VAL A 142 12.26 -1.78 -8.40
C VAL A 142 11.57 -0.43 -8.16
N TYR A 143 12.15 0.49 -7.38
CA TYR A 143 11.57 1.84 -7.23
C TYR A 143 11.58 2.67 -8.49
N GLY A 144 12.61 2.57 -9.33
CA GLY A 144 12.61 3.24 -10.63
C GLY A 144 11.40 2.83 -11.48
N LEU A 145 11.06 1.54 -11.46
CA LEU A 145 9.84 1.04 -12.12
C LEU A 145 8.57 1.54 -11.44
N ILE A 146 8.50 1.57 -10.10
CA ILE A 146 7.34 2.12 -9.39
C ILE A 146 7.11 3.59 -9.77
N LEU A 147 8.16 4.43 -9.80
CA LEU A 147 8.05 5.83 -10.22
C LEU A 147 7.49 5.99 -11.63
N THR A 148 7.80 5.04 -12.51
CA THR A 148 7.44 5.09 -13.92
C THR A 148 6.00 4.59 -14.13
N GLU A 149 5.65 3.48 -13.48
CA GLU A 149 4.40 2.75 -13.74
C GLU A 149 3.25 3.21 -12.84
N LEU A 150 3.55 3.62 -11.60
CA LEU A 150 2.55 4.02 -10.62
C LEU A 150 2.26 5.51 -10.75
N THR A 151 1.27 5.84 -11.58
CA THR A 151 0.81 7.23 -11.78
C THR A 151 -0.44 7.52 -10.95
N PHE A 152 -0.73 8.81 -10.71
CA PHE A 152 -1.97 9.20 -10.02
C PHE A 152 -3.20 8.66 -10.75
N LYS A 153 -3.24 8.82 -12.07
CA LYS A 153 -4.31 8.30 -12.92
C LYS A 153 -4.48 6.79 -12.80
N TYR A 154 -3.37 6.04 -12.70
CA TYR A 154 -3.43 4.59 -12.49
C TYR A 154 -4.08 4.26 -11.14
N VAL A 155 -3.65 4.92 -10.06
CA VAL A 155 -4.20 4.70 -8.72
C VAL A 155 -5.66 5.13 -8.63
N ASP A 156 -6.03 6.23 -9.25
CA ASP A 156 -7.40 6.74 -9.23
C ASP A 156 -8.35 5.85 -10.03
N ASN A 157 -7.97 5.42 -11.24
CA ASN A 157 -8.75 4.43 -12.01
C ASN A 157 -8.90 3.11 -11.24
N PHE A 158 -7.85 2.67 -10.56
CA PHE A 158 -7.93 1.52 -9.68
C PHE A 158 -8.92 1.74 -8.54
N CYS A 159 -8.87 2.91 -7.87
CA CYS A 159 -9.82 3.25 -6.82
C CYS A 159 -11.26 3.23 -7.35
N ILE A 160 -11.53 3.87 -8.50
CA ILE A 160 -12.83 3.88 -9.16
C ILE A 160 -13.32 2.44 -9.36
N LYS A 161 -12.52 1.56 -9.97
CA LYS A 161 -12.90 0.15 -10.20
C LYS A 161 -13.20 -0.63 -8.93
N ILE A 162 -12.36 -0.52 -7.91
CA ILE A 162 -12.60 -1.20 -6.64
C ILE A 162 -13.92 -0.71 -6.02
N VAL A 163 -14.14 0.60 -6.05
CA VAL A 163 -15.36 1.20 -5.51
C VAL A 163 -16.59 0.80 -6.31
N THR A 164 -16.58 0.94 -7.64
CA THR A 164 -17.76 0.70 -8.48
C THR A 164 -18.10 -0.77 -8.62
N GLU A 165 -17.10 -1.65 -8.74
CA GLU A 165 -17.32 -3.06 -9.06
C GLU A 165 -17.31 -3.98 -7.83
N ASN A 166 -16.64 -3.61 -6.72
CA ASN A 166 -16.33 -4.57 -5.65
C ASN A 166 -16.81 -4.14 -4.24
N ALA A 167 -16.87 -2.84 -3.95
CA ALA A 167 -17.32 -2.38 -2.63
C ALA A 167 -18.85 -2.38 -2.48
N THR A 168 -19.39 -2.76 -1.33
CA THR A 168 -20.83 -2.56 -1.03
C THR A 168 -21.13 -1.10 -0.67
N PRO A 169 -22.40 -0.65 -0.68
CA PRO A 169 -22.75 0.71 -0.26
C PRO A 169 -22.31 1.04 1.18
N ILE A 170 -22.45 0.09 2.13
CA ILE A 170 -22.02 0.28 3.52
C ILE A 170 -20.50 0.38 3.63
N GLN A 171 -19.76 -0.52 2.97
CA GLN A 171 -18.30 -0.50 2.93
C GLN A 171 -17.79 0.83 2.36
N TRP A 172 -18.40 1.31 1.28
CA TRP A 172 -18.03 2.55 0.65
C TRP A 172 -18.38 3.79 1.50
N SER A 173 -19.55 3.80 2.14
CA SER A 173 -19.94 4.87 3.07
C SER A 173 -18.94 5.01 4.23
N CYS A 174 -18.56 3.89 4.84
CA CYS A 174 -17.52 3.87 5.88
C CYS A 174 -16.15 4.28 5.33
N GLY A 175 -15.80 3.84 4.12
CA GLY A 175 -14.60 4.27 3.41
C GLY A 175 -14.53 5.79 3.27
N LYS A 176 -15.57 6.44 2.71
CA LYS A 176 -15.63 7.90 2.57
C LYS A 176 -15.48 8.64 3.90
N LYS A 177 -16.01 8.08 4.98
CA LYS A 177 -15.91 8.67 6.32
C LYS A 177 -14.49 8.60 6.90
N TYR A 178 -13.78 7.50 6.68
CA TYR A 178 -12.53 7.23 7.41
C TYR A 178 -11.25 7.28 6.57
N LEU A 179 -11.30 7.09 5.24
CA LEU A 179 -10.16 7.27 4.34
C LEU A 179 -9.51 8.66 4.45
N PRO A 180 -10.26 9.77 4.67
CA PRO A 180 -9.66 11.08 4.92
C PRO A 180 -8.70 11.16 6.11
N ASN A 181 -8.72 10.21 7.05
CA ASN A 181 -7.78 10.17 8.17
C ASN A 181 -6.42 9.60 7.79
N ILE A 182 -6.32 8.95 6.63
CA ILE A 182 -5.09 8.30 6.17
C ILE A 182 -4.52 8.92 4.89
N LEU A 183 -5.38 9.49 4.05
CA LEU A 183 -4.96 10.16 2.82
C LEU A 183 -5.89 11.33 2.47
N THR A 184 -5.40 12.31 1.70
CA THR A 184 -6.18 13.43 1.16
C THR A 184 -7.15 12.92 0.10
N PHE A 185 -8.25 12.32 0.54
CA PHE A 185 -9.13 11.55 -0.33
C PHE A 185 -9.85 12.38 -1.38
N SER A 186 -10.05 13.67 -1.12
CA SER A 186 -10.63 14.62 -2.08
C SER A 186 -9.84 14.77 -3.39
N LYS A 187 -8.57 14.33 -3.44
CA LYS A 187 -7.79 14.29 -4.69
C LYS A 187 -8.31 13.27 -5.71
N TYR A 188 -8.97 12.22 -5.23
CA TYR A 188 -9.37 11.08 -6.04
C TYR A 188 -10.76 11.28 -6.62
N GLU A 189 -10.95 11.03 -7.91
CA GLU A 189 -12.28 11.07 -8.52
C GLU A 189 -13.21 10.04 -7.87
N CYS A 190 -12.67 8.89 -7.45
CA CYS A 190 -13.45 7.89 -6.74
C CYS A 190 -14.12 8.46 -5.48
N SER A 191 -13.55 9.49 -4.81
CA SER A 191 -14.14 10.10 -3.61
C SER A 191 -15.53 10.71 -3.84
N GLN A 192 -15.85 11.08 -5.08
CA GLN A 192 -17.13 11.64 -5.49
C GLN A 192 -18.15 10.57 -5.89
N SER A 193 -17.75 9.29 -5.91
CA SER A 193 -18.62 8.20 -6.32
C SER A 193 -19.77 8.00 -5.34
N VAL A 194 -20.98 7.89 -5.89
CA VAL A 194 -22.20 7.54 -5.15
C VAL A 194 -22.52 6.07 -5.41
N LYS A 195 -22.52 5.24 -4.37
CA LYS A 195 -23.10 3.89 -4.41
C LYS A 195 -24.44 3.94 -3.70
N ASN A 196 -25.50 3.61 -4.45
CA ASN A 196 -26.84 3.42 -3.93
C ASN A 196 -27.05 1.94 -3.58
#